data_AF-A0A9J6DCU0-F1
#
_entry.id   AF-A0A9J6DCU0-F1
#
_cell.length_a   1.000
_cell.length_b   1.000
_cell.length_c   1.000
_cell.angle_alpha   90.00
_cell.angle_beta   90.00
_cell.angle_gamma   90.00
#
_symmetry.space_group_name_H-M   'P 1'
#
loop_
_entity.id
_entity.type
_entity.pdbx_description
1 polymer ?
#
loop_
_entity_poly.entity_id
_entity_poly.type
_entity_poly.pdbx_seq_one_letter_code
_entity_poly.pdbx_strand_id
1 'polypeptide(L)'
;MLARQAESNCSIFRKEGKKPIDDVIEEYLAYAIEYDNRATNTKYCVQQMLGSLQESDRGKALLASQQMEEICVLWNMQDKHASRQLKLQGRAMALRELSDNSNAEPVLKKCKIGDDEVWQMEAKFVRNMFEMANLPKTVLINWTTKNNYPHPFYQTESMEKSFRSVVLVNRKKYSSTYLEKNKKYAEQSAALVALYALGLIDSSKIKGNTAGMPFE
;
A
#
# COMPACT_ATOMS: atom_id res chain seq x y z
N MET A 1 32.25 15.19 10.11
CA MET A 1 31.17 14.47 9.41
C MET A 1 31.62 14.29 7.96
N LEU A 2 31.62 13.05 7.45
CA LEU A 2 31.94 12.74 6.05
C LEU A 2 30.65 12.36 5.33
N ALA A 3 30.45 12.87 4.11
CA ALA A 3 29.27 12.61 3.29
C ALA A 3 29.68 12.05 1.91
N ARG A 4 30.02 12.92 0.94
CA ARG A 4 30.36 12.52 -0.44
C ARG A 4 31.43 11.43 -0.55
N GLN A 5 32.45 11.48 0.31
CA GLN A 5 33.50 10.47 0.30
C GLN A 5 32.99 9.10 0.78
N ALA A 6 32.07 9.08 1.74
CA ALA A 6 31.43 7.85 2.22
C ALA A 6 30.38 7.34 1.23
N GLU A 7 29.67 8.24 0.55
CA GLU A 7 28.73 7.92 -0.54
C GLU A 7 29.44 7.22 -1.71
N SER A 8 30.61 7.73 -2.11
CA SER A 8 31.40 7.10 -3.17
C SER A 8 32.02 5.76 -2.74
N ASN A 9 32.50 5.65 -1.51
CA ASN A 9 33.00 4.38 -0.97
C ASN A 9 32.88 4.35 0.55
N CYS A 10 31.90 3.58 1.05
CA CYS A 10 31.60 3.48 2.48
C CYS A 10 32.75 2.89 3.30
N SER A 11 33.68 2.16 2.65
CA SER A 11 34.84 1.59 3.33
C SER A 11 35.89 2.63 3.76
N ILE A 12 35.67 3.93 3.49
CA ILE A 12 36.50 5.03 4.02
C ILE A 12 36.65 4.99 5.55
N PHE A 13 35.70 4.39 6.26
CA PHE A 13 35.74 4.27 7.72
C PHE A 13 36.59 3.09 8.21
N ARG A 14 37.09 2.22 7.32
CA ARG A 14 37.95 1.08 7.68
C ARG A 14 39.36 1.56 8.04
N LYS A 15 39.92 1.01 9.12
CA LYS A 15 41.30 1.31 9.54
C LYS A 15 42.33 0.75 8.56
N GLU A 16 42.00 -0.36 7.90
CA GLU A 16 42.88 -1.07 6.95
C GLU A 16 42.89 -0.41 5.56
N GLY A 17 42.12 0.66 5.36
CA GLY A 17 41.98 1.36 4.09
C GLY A 17 40.76 0.95 3.27
N LYS A 18 40.60 1.63 2.14
CA LYS A 18 39.45 1.47 1.25
C LYS A 18 39.46 0.08 0.59
N LYS A 19 38.31 -0.59 0.60
CA LYS A 19 38.04 -1.80 -0.19
C LYS A 19 37.90 -1.45 -1.68
N PRO A 20 38.16 -2.41 -2.57
CA PRO A 20 37.71 -2.37 -3.96
C PRO A 20 36.22 -2.02 -4.04
N ILE A 21 35.83 -1.24 -5.04
CA ILE A 21 34.46 -0.73 -5.13
C ILE A 21 33.44 -1.85 -5.41
N ASP A 22 33.84 -2.90 -6.14
CA ASP A 22 32.96 -4.03 -6.44
C ASP A 22 32.57 -4.77 -5.15
N ASP A 23 33.53 -5.06 -4.27
CA ASP A 23 33.28 -5.66 -2.95
C ASP A 23 32.32 -4.81 -2.10
N VAL A 24 32.45 -3.48 -2.17
CA VAL A 24 31.59 -2.55 -1.43
C VAL A 24 30.16 -2.56 -1.99
N ILE A 25 30.02 -2.64 -3.31
CA ILE A 25 28.72 -2.74 -3.97
C ILE A 25 28.04 -4.08 -3.63
N GLU A 26 28.77 -5.20 -3.67
CA GLU A 26 28.23 -6.51 -3.28
C GLU A 26 27.74 -6.53 -1.83
N GLU A 27 28.54 -5.97 -0.90
CA GLU A 27 28.14 -5.83 0.51
C GLU A 27 26.92 -4.90 0.68
N TYR A 28 26.86 -3.81 -0.09
CA TYR A 28 25.70 -2.92 -0.09
C TYR A 28 24.44 -3.62 -0.62
N LEU A 29 24.53 -4.31 -1.75
CA LEU A 29 23.42 -5.06 -2.35
C LEU A 29 22.93 -6.17 -1.43
N ALA A 30 23.83 -6.83 -0.70
CA ALA A 30 23.48 -7.81 0.32
C ALA A 30 22.52 -7.23 1.38
N TYR A 31 22.77 -6.00 1.84
CA TYR A 31 21.88 -5.29 2.75
C TYR A 31 20.62 -4.77 2.07
N ALA A 32 20.73 -4.26 0.84
CA ALA A 32 19.58 -3.78 0.07
C ALA A 32 18.54 -4.90 -0.13
N ILE A 33 18.99 -6.12 -0.43
CA ILE A 33 18.15 -7.31 -0.53
C ILE A 33 17.55 -7.67 0.82
N GLU A 34 18.37 -7.76 1.88
CA GLU A 34 17.90 -8.19 3.21
C GLU A 34 16.82 -7.25 3.76
N TYR A 35 16.95 -5.95 3.52
CA TYR A 35 16.01 -4.94 4.02
C TYR A 35 14.94 -4.51 3.01
N ASP A 36 14.77 -5.24 1.90
CA ASP A 36 13.78 -4.96 0.86
C ASP A 36 13.82 -3.48 0.40
N ASN A 37 15.05 -2.97 0.19
CA ASN A 37 15.25 -1.60 -0.24
C ASN A 37 14.71 -1.41 -1.66
N ARG A 38 14.11 -0.25 -1.94
CA ARG A 38 13.52 0.01 -3.26
C ARG A 38 14.60 -0.03 -4.35
N ALA A 39 14.31 -0.70 -5.48
CA ALA A 39 15.23 -0.82 -6.61
C ALA A 39 15.74 0.55 -7.11
N THR A 40 14.87 1.57 -7.18
CA THR A 40 15.26 2.93 -7.60
C THR A 40 16.27 3.59 -6.66
N ASN A 41 16.15 3.37 -5.35
CA ASN A 41 17.09 3.89 -4.35
C ASN A 41 18.42 3.13 -4.41
N THR A 42 18.34 1.81 -4.49
CA THR A 42 19.51 0.92 -4.62
C THR A 42 20.33 1.27 -5.86
N LYS A 43 19.67 1.40 -7.02
CA LYS A 43 20.30 1.81 -8.29
C LYS A 43 21.02 3.13 -8.16
N TYR A 44 20.37 4.15 -7.57
CA TYR A 44 20.98 5.45 -7.36
C TYR A 44 22.27 5.35 -6.53
N CYS A 45 22.24 4.66 -5.39
CA CYS A 45 23.42 4.48 -4.54
C CYS A 45 24.57 3.78 -5.27
N VAL A 46 24.28 2.70 -6.01
CA VAL A 46 25.30 1.98 -6.78
C VAL A 46 25.88 2.86 -7.90
N GLN A 47 25.08 3.68 -8.56
CA GLN A 47 25.58 4.64 -9.54
C GLN A 47 26.56 5.66 -8.91
N GLN A 48 26.25 6.18 -7.72
CA GLN A 48 27.17 7.07 -7.00
C GLN A 48 28.48 6.38 -6.63
N MET A 49 28.42 5.11 -6.23
CA MET A 49 29.61 4.29 -5.95
C MET A 49 30.47 4.07 -7.19
N LEU A 50 29.84 3.77 -8.34
CA LEU A 50 30.54 3.54 -9.62
C LEU A 50 31.28 4.77 -10.13
N GLY A 51 30.77 5.99 -9.91
CA GLY A 51 31.40 7.21 -10.39
C GLY A 51 31.67 7.17 -11.89
N SER A 52 32.94 7.24 -12.31
CA SER A 52 33.33 7.15 -13.74
C SER A 52 33.12 5.77 -14.36
N LEU A 53 32.99 4.70 -13.56
CA LEU A 53 32.72 3.34 -14.06
C LEU A 53 31.29 3.17 -14.60
N GLN A 54 30.44 4.19 -14.49
CA GLN A 54 29.11 4.19 -15.11
C GLN A 54 29.16 4.05 -16.64
N GLU A 55 30.25 4.48 -17.29
CA GLU A 55 30.44 4.36 -18.74
C GLU A 55 30.82 2.94 -19.19
N SER A 56 31.15 2.04 -18.24
CA SER A 56 31.39 0.63 -18.52
C SER A 56 30.11 -0.09 -18.97
N ASP A 57 30.26 -1.26 -19.59
CA ASP A 57 29.11 -2.06 -20.02
C ASP A 57 28.21 -2.45 -18.83
N ARG A 58 28.82 -2.79 -17.67
CA ARG A 58 28.07 -3.07 -16.42
C ARG A 58 27.35 -1.81 -15.92
N GLY A 59 27.99 -0.65 -15.99
CA GLY A 59 27.39 0.64 -15.60
C GLY A 59 26.19 1.02 -16.48
N LYS A 60 26.31 0.82 -17.79
CA LYS A 60 25.20 1.02 -18.75
C LYS A 60 24.07 0.01 -18.55
N ALA A 61 24.40 -1.24 -18.26
CA ALA A 61 23.40 -2.26 -17.92
C ALA A 61 22.66 -1.93 -16.62
N LEU A 62 23.38 -1.43 -15.59
CA LEU A 62 22.74 -0.91 -14.37
C LEU A 62 21.81 0.25 -14.70
N LEU A 63 22.23 1.19 -15.55
CA LEU A 63 21.38 2.30 -15.97
C LEU A 63 20.11 1.83 -16.71
N ALA A 64 20.16 0.73 -17.45
CA ALA A 64 18.99 0.16 -18.11
C ALA A 64 18.02 -0.54 -17.14
N SER A 65 18.53 -1.10 -16.03
CA SER A 65 17.72 -1.88 -15.08
C SER A 65 16.56 -1.08 -14.47
N GLN A 66 15.41 -1.74 -14.29
CA GLN A 66 14.20 -1.24 -13.66
C GLN A 66 13.86 -1.98 -12.37
N GLN A 67 14.25 -3.26 -12.27
CA GLN A 67 13.89 -4.14 -11.16
C GLN A 67 15.10 -4.57 -10.32
N MET A 68 14.86 -4.97 -9.08
CA MET A 68 15.93 -5.37 -8.16
C MET A 68 16.66 -6.62 -8.66
N GLU A 69 15.92 -7.55 -9.27
CA GLU A 69 16.41 -8.79 -9.87
C GLU A 69 17.48 -8.50 -10.92
N GLU A 70 17.22 -7.53 -11.81
CA GLU A 70 18.14 -7.14 -12.88
C GLU A 70 19.42 -6.52 -12.32
N ILE A 71 19.31 -5.70 -11.27
CA ILE A 71 20.47 -5.16 -10.55
C ILE A 71 21.29 -6.29 -9.93
N CYS A 72 20.62 -7.26 -9.28
CA CYS A 72 21.29 -8.39 -8.65
C CYS A 72 22.03 -9.27 -9.66
N VAL A 73 21.54 -9.39 -10.90
CA VAL A 73 22.23 -10.14 -11.96
C VAL A 73 23.63 -9.61 -12.24
N LEU A 74 23.80 -8.29 -12.23
CA LEU A 74 25.06 -7.63 -12.58
C LEU A 74 26.20 -7.93 -11.59
N TRP A 75 25.86 -8.36 -10.37
CA TRP A 75 26.79 -8.74 -9.29
C TRP A 75 26.61 -10.19 -8.82
N ASN A 76 25.99 -11.06 -9.64
CA ASN A 76 25.80 -12.48 -9.31
C ASN A 76 25.06 -12.73 -7.96
N MET A 77 24.08 -11.89 -7.62
CA MET A 77 23.31 -11.95 -6.37
C MET A 77 21.86 -12.43 -6.53
N GLN A 78 21.53 -13.01 -7.69
CA GLN A 78 20.18 -13.48 -8.05
C GLN A 78 19.65 -14.48 -7.03
N ASP A 79 20.46 -15.46 -6.64
CA ASP A 79 20.05 -16.53 -5.72
C ASP A 79 19.72 -15.99 -4.33
N LYS A 80 20.50 -15.01 -3.87
CA LYS A 80 20.25 -14.33 -2.59
C LYS A 80 18.95 -13.54 -2.63
N HIS A 81 18.71 -12.82 -3.73
CA HIS A 81 17.47 -12.08 -3.93
C HIS A 81 16.25 -13.02 -3.98
N ALA A 82 16.31 -14.07 -4.79
CA ALA A 82 15.24 -15.07 -4.91
C ALA A 82 14.93 -15.73 -3.56
N SER A 83 15.96 -16.15 -2.82
CA SER A 83 15.80 -16.74 -1.48
C SER A 83 15.15 -15.79 -0.49
N ARG A 84 15.46 -14.48 -0.57
CA ARG A 84 14.84 -13.47 0.28
C ARG A 84 13.39 -13.23 -0.11
N GLN A 85 13.09 -13.13 -1.40
CA GLN A 85 11.71 -12.94 -1.87
C GLN A 85 10.80 -14.09 -1.47
N LEU A 86 11.28 -15.34 -1.54
CA LEU A 86 10.52 -16.50 -1.07
C LEU A 86 10.18 -16.39 0.42
N LYS A 87 11.12 -15.93 1.26
CA LYS A 87 10.88 -15.71 2.69
C LYS A 87 9.85 -14.61 2.95
N LEU A 88 9.91 -13.51 2.19
CA LEU A 88 8.95 -12.41 2.31
C LEU A 88 7.55 -12.85 1.89
N GLN A 89 7.43 -13.59 0.78
CA GLN A 89 6.17 -14.17 0.32
C GLN A 89 5.60 -15.16 1.35
N GLY A 90 6.41 -16.07 1.88
CA GLY A 90 5.96 -17.01 2.92
C GLY A 90 5.47 -16.31 4.19
N ARG A 91 6.15 -15.24 4.62
CA ARG A 91 5.68 -14.40 5.75
C ARG A 91 4.37 -13.70 5.42
N ALA A 92 4.22 -13.15 4.22
CA ALA A 92 3.00 -12.48 3.79
C ALA A 92 1.81 -13.47 3.72
N MET A 93 2.03 -14.70 3.25
CA MET A 93 1.02 -15.76 3.25
C MET A 93 0.61 -16.15 4.68
N ALA A 94 1.59 -16.41 5.57
CA ALA A 94 1.29 -16.74 6.97
C ALA A 94 0.51 -15.64 7.69
N LEU A 95 0.83 -14.37 7.44
CA LEU A 95 0.07 -13.23 7.97
C LEU A 95 -1.37 -13.19 7.44
N ARG A 96 -1.58 -13.53 6.16
CA ARG A 96 -2.94 -13.64 5.59
C ARG A 96 -3.72 -14.77 6.22
N GLU A 97 -3.13 -15.96 6.37
CA GLU A 97 -3.78 -17.11 7.01
C GLU A 97 -4.18 -16.82 8.47
N LEU A 98 -3.33 -16.10 9.22
CA LEU A 98 -3.68 -15.63 10.56
C LEU A 98 -4.86 -14.65 10.52
N SER A 99 -4.92 -13.77 9.52
CA SER A 99 -6.04 -12.84 9.35
C SER A 99 -7.33 -13.52 8.90
N ASP A 100 -7.24 -14.57 8.09
CA ASP A 100 -8.40 -15.36 7.63
C ASP A 100 -8.97 -16.23 8.75
N ASN A 101 -8.12 -16.74 9.64
CA ASN A 101 -8.58 -17.40 10.87
C ASN A 101 -9.32 -16.44 11.82
N SER A 102 -9.08 -15.13 11.70
CA SER A 102 -9.91 -14.07 12.27
C SER A 102 -11.03 -13.63 11.33
N ASN A 103 -11.75 -14.59 10.75
CA ASN A 103 -13.03 -14.45 10.02
C ASN A 103 -14.16 -13.85 10.89
N ALA A 104 -13.86 -12.81 11.67
CA ALA A 104 -14.88 -11.87 12.08
C ALA A 104 -15.36 -11.18 10.81
N GLU A 105 -16.51 -11.63 10.30
CA GLU A 105 -17.29 -10.89 9.30
C GLU A 105 -17.29 -9.41 9.69
N PRO A 106 -17.29 -8.48 8.72
CA PRO A 106 -17.38 -7.05 9.02
C PRO A 106 -18.65 -6.80 9.86
N VAL A 107 -18.50 -6.72 11.18
CA VAL A 107 -19.62 -6.56 12.10
C VAL A 107 -20.04 -5.10 12.05
N LEU A 108 -21.24 -4.87 11.53
CA LEU A 108 -21.88 -3.58 11.63
C LEU A 108 -22.24 -3.33 13.11
N LYS A 109 -21.51 -2.42 13.75
CA LYS A 109 -21.71 -2.04 15.17
C LYS A 109 -22.36 -0.68 15.27
N LYS A 110 -23.30 -0.52 16.19
CA LYS A 110 -23.90 0.77 16.52
C LYS A 110 -23.05 1.45 17.60
N CYS A 111 -22.47 2.60 17.29
CA CYS A 111 -21.62 3.37 18.20
C CYS A 111 -22.26 4.74 18.47
N LYS A 112 -22.17 5.24 19.71
CA LYS A 112 -22.50 6.63 20.03
C LYS A 112 -21.28 7.51 19.76
N ILE A 113 -21.40 8.48 18.85
CA ILE A 113 -20.42 9.56 18.65
C ILE A 113 -21.10 10.85 19.10
N GLY A 114 -20.70 11.37 20.27
CA GLY A 114 -21.44 12.46 20.91
C GLY A 114 -22.88 12.03 21.22
N ASP A 115 -23.85 12.85 20.81
CA ASP A 115 -25.28 12.55 20.97
C ASP A 115 -25.86 11.71 19.83
N ASP A 116 -25.08 11.44 18.79
CA ASP A 116 -25.53 10.75 17.59
C ASP A 116 -25.24 9.25 17.61
N GLU A 117 -26.22 8.46 17.17
CA GLU A 117 -26.06 7.04 16.92
C GLU A 117 -25.58 6.78 15.49
N VAL A 118 -24.37 6.24 15.36
CA VAL A 118 -23.70 5.99 14.08
C VAL A 118 -23.41 4.50 13.92
N TRP A 119 -23.86 3.93 12.81
CA TRP A 119 -23.56 2.56 12.42
C TRP A 119 -22.18 2.50 11.74
N GLN A 120 -21.29 1.67 12.27
CA GLN A 120 -19.90 1.60 11.87
C GLN A 120 -19.45 0.18 11.56
N MET A 121 -18.57 0.07 10.57
CA MET A 121 -17.77 -1.13 10.32
C MET A 121 -16.44 -0.71 9.71
N GLU A 122 -15.50 -1.64 9.68
CA GLU A 122 -14.27 -1.47 8.91
C GLU A 122 -14.54 -1.70 7.42
N ALA A 123 -14.59 -0.62 6.64
CA ALA A 123 -14.77 -0.66 5.19
C ALA A 123 -13.78 0.25 4.47
N LYS A 124 -12.87 -0.34 3.68
CA LYS A 124 -11.94 0.40 2.83
C LYS A 124 -12.45 0.44 1.40
N PHE A 125 -12.51 1.63 0.79
CA PHE A 125 -12.87 1.76 -0.61
C PHE A 125 -11.66 1.46 -1.51
N VAL A 126 -11.78 0.40 -2.32
CA VAL A 126 -10.77 0.03 -3.33
C VAL A 126 -11.32 0.35 -4.72
N ARG A 127 -10.80 1.41 -5.35
CA ARG A 127 -11.29 1.90 -6.64
C ARG A 127 -11.41 0.83 -7.72
N ASN A 128 -10.47 -0.12 -7.77
CA ASN A 128 -10.42 -1.15 -8.81
C ASN A 128 -11.52 -2.23 -8.66
N MET A 129 -12.20 -2.30 -7.51
CA MET A 129 -13.32 -3.22 -7.30
C MET A 129 -14.66 -2.71 -7.87
N PHE A 130 -14.69 -1.49 -8.40
CA PHE A 130 -15.91 -0.83 -8.87
C PHE A 130 -15.72 -0.27 -10.28
N GLU A 131 -16.72 -0.45 -11.13
CA GLU A 131 -16.82 0.25 -12.40
C GLU A 131 -17.14 1.73 -12.18
N MET A 132 -16.85 2.58 -13.17
CA MET A 132 -17.14 4.03 -13.05
C MET A 132 -18.62 4.33 -12.80
N ALA A 133 -19.52 3.55 -13.39
CA ALA A 133 -20.97 3.72 -13.22
C ALA A 133 -21.47 3.24 -11.84
N ASN A 134 -20.73 2.34 -11.19
CA ASN A 134 -21.17 1.58 -10.02
C ASN A 134 -20.40 1.94 -8.75
N LEU A 135 -19.91 3.18 -8.66
CA LEU A 135 -19.25 3.67 -7.44
C LEU A 135 -20.24 3.70 -6.26
N PRO A 136 -19.80 3.39 -5.03
CA PRO A 136 -20.68 3.33 -3.86
C PRO A 136 -21.57 4.57 -3.65
N LYS A 137 -21.03 5.77 -3.77
CA LYS A 137 -21.81 7.01 -3.70
C LYS A 137 -22.88 7.10 -4.79
N THR A 138 -22.55 6.68 -6.01
CA THR A 138 -23.44 6.68 -7.17
C THR A 138 -24.58 5.67 -6.99
N VAL A 139 -24.26 4.47 -6.50
CA VAL A 139 -25.27 3.45 -6.19
C VAL A 139 -26.20 3.93 -5.07
N LEU A 140 -25.64 4.53 -4.02
CA LEU A 140 -26.42 5.00 -2.87
C LEU A 140 -27.36 6.15 -3.24
N ILE A 141 -26.89 7.13 -4.03
CA ILE A 141 -27.76 8.23 -4.49
C ILE A 141 -28.90 7.72 -5.38
N ASN A 142 -28.59 6.84 -6.34
CA ASN A 142 -29.61 6.26 -7.22
C ASN A 142 -30.65 5.45 -6.43
N TRP A 143 -30.20 4.70 -5.41
CA TRP A 143 -31.09 3.96 -4.54
C TRP A 143 -31.99 4.90 -3.72
N THR A 144 -31.46 5.98 -3.14
CA THR A 144 -32.30 6.94 -2.40
C THR A 144 -33.35 7.60 -3.28
N THR A 145 -32.99 8.00 -4.50
CA THR A 145 -33.92 8.59 -5.47
C THR A 145 -35.01 7.58 -5.85
N LYS A 146 -34.64 6.33 -6.13
CA LYS A 146 -35.61 5.27 -6.49
C LYS A 146 -36.62 4.97 -5.37
N ASN A 147 -36.21 5.13 -4.10
CA ASN A 147 -37.05 4.84 -2.93
C ASN A 147 -37.69 6.09 -2.31
N ASN A 148 -37.65 7.24 -3.00
CA ASN A 148 -38.19 8.53 -2.51
C ASN A 148 -37.63 8.99 -1.17
N TYR A 149 -36.37 8.67 -0.88
CA TYR A 149 -35.65 9.22 0.27
C TYR A 149 -34.92 10.52 -0.11
N PRO A 150 -34.69 11.43 0.86
CA PRO A 150 -33.80 12.57 0.65
C PRO A 150 -32.42 12.12 0.17
N HIS A 151 -31.75 12.98 -0.61
CA HIS A 151 -30.40 12.72 -1.06
C HIS A 151 -29.44 12.46 0.10
N PRO A 152 -28.48 11.52 -0.04
CA PRO A 152 -27.53 11.21 1.02
C PRO A 152 -26.69 12.44 1.38
N PHE A 153 -26.64 12.80 2.66
CA PHE A 153 -25.84 13.91 3.15
C PHE A 153 -24.53 13.40 3.75
N TYR A 154 -23.40 13.94 3.32
CA TYR A 154 -22.06 13.53 3.78
C TYR A 154 -21.41 14.64 4.59
N GLN A 155 -20.93 14.28 5.79
CA GLN A 155 -20.08 15.11 6.61
C GLN A 155 -18.71 14.45 6.72
N THR A 156 -17.66 15.15 6.32
CA THR A 156 -16.28 14.62 6.36
C THR A 156 -15.44 15.39 7.35
N GLU A 157 -14.77 14.66 8.23
CA GLU A 157 -13.83 15.17 9.22
C GLU A 157 -12.40 14.80 8.80
N SER A 158 -11.48 15.77 8.87
CA SER A 158 -10.05 15.52 8.68
C SER A 158 -9.39 15.21 10.01
N MET A 159 -8.72 14.06 10.10
CA MET A 159 -7.93 13.62 11.23
C MET A 159 -6.46 13.58 10.80
N GLU A 160 -5.69 14.61 11.17
CA GLU A 160 -4.31 14.80 10.73
C GLU A 160 -4.15 14.73 9.20
N LYS A 161 -3.55 13.64 8.68
CA LYS A 161 -3.31 13.38 7.25
C LYS A 161 -4.34 12.41 6.63
N SER A 162 -5.40 12.07 7.37
CA SER A 162 -6.43 11.14 6.93
C SER A 162 -7.82 11.73 7.06
N PHE A 163 -8.80 11.10 6.43
CA PHE A 163 -10.16 11.59 6.32
C PHE A 163 -11.15 10.50 6.72
N ARG A 164 -12.18 10.91 7.45
CA ARG A 164 -13.33 10.07 7.81
C ARG A 164 -14.61 10.75 7.35
N SER A 165 -15.57 9.99 6.83
CA SER A 165 -16.86 10.52 6.43
C SER A 165 -17.99 9.79 7.15
N VAL A 166 -19.07 10.53 7.42
CA VAL A 166 -20.34 10.04 7.95
C VAL A 166 -21.41 10.40 6.94
N VAL A 167 -22.18 9.40 6.50
CA VAL A 167 -23.32 9.59 5.59
C VAL A 167 -24.64 9.42 6.33
N LEU A 168 -25.56 10.35 6.13
CA LEU A 168 -26.93 10.28 6.61
C LEU A 168 -27.85 9.78 5.49
N VAL A 169 -28.46 8.61 5.69
CA VAL A 169 -29.46 8.01 4.77
C VAL A 169 -30.61 7.47 5.58
N ASN A 170 -31.85 7.80 5.18
CA ASN A 170 -33.06 7.32 5.85
C ASN A 170 -33.03 7.53 7.38
N ARG A 171 -32.65 8.75 7.82
CA ARG A 171 -32.50 9.16 9.23
C ARG A 171 -31.48 8.33 10.04
N LYS A 172 -30.65 7.52 9.39
CA LYS A 172 -29.56 6.74 10.02
C LYS A 172 -28.21 7.23 9.53
N LYS A 173 -27.24 7.31 10.45
CA LYS A 173 -25.86 7.70 10.15
C LYS A 173 -24.98 6.47 9.99
N TYR A 174 -24.16 6.44 8.95
CA TYR A 174 -23.22 5.36 8.64
C TYR A 174 -21.81 5.90 8.44
N SER A 175 -20.80 5.19 8.92
CA SER A 175 -19.40 5.61 8.78
C SER A 175 -18.45 4.42 8.76
N SER A 176 -17.38 4.53 7.99
CA SER A 176 -16.28 3.56 8.08
C SER A 176 -15.36 3.90 9.26
N THR A 177 -14.83 2.87 9.92
CA THR A 177 -13.71 3.01 10.87
C THR A 177 -12.36 3.11 10.17
N TYR A 178 -12.26 2.73 8.89
CA TYR A 178 -11.05 2.86 8.09
C TYR A 178 -10.85 4.33 7.68
N LEU A 179 -9.66 4.86 7.94
CA LEU A 179 -9.28 6.23 7.60
C LEU A 179 -8.73 6.32 6.17
N GLU A 180 -9.29 7.21 5.37
CA GLU A 180 -8.96 7.33 3.95
C GLU A 180 -7.96 8.46 3.68
N LYS A 181 -7.19 8.32 2.60
CA LYS A 181 -6.16 9.30 2.20
C LYS A 181 -6.71 10.64 1.72
N ASN A 182 -7.98 10.70 1.33
CA ASN A 182 -8.63 11.93 0.85
C ASN A 182 -10.14 11.91 1.11
N LYS A 183 -10.75 13.10 1.09
CA LYS A 183 -12.20 13.30 1.29
C LYS A 183 -13.07 12.47 0.34
N LYS A 184 -12.72 12.40 -0.95
CA LYS A 184 -13.53 11.66 -1.95
C LYS A 184 -13.60 10.18 -1.60
N TYR A 185 -12.49 9.57 -1.18
CA TYR A 185 -12.43 8.16 -0.79
C TYR A 185 -13.17 7.94 0.53
N ALA A 186 -13.04 8.86 1.51
CA ALA A 186 -13.78 8.78 2.77
C ALA A 186 -15.30 8.73 2.55
N GLU A 187 -15.83 9.57 1.65
CA GLU A 187 -17.25 9.56 1.30
C GLU A 187 -17.68 8.25 0.61
N GLN A 188 -16.84 7.68 -0.26
CA GLN A 188 -17.12 6.36 -0.86
C GLN A 188 -17.14 5.25 0.19
N SER A 189 -16.22 5.28 1.15
CA SER A 189 -16.16 4.31 2.25
C SER A 189 -17.36 4.41 3.17
N ALA A 190 -17.84 5.62 3.49
CA ALA A 190 -19.09 5.79 4.24
C ALA A 190 -20.31 5.27 3.46
N ALA A 191 -20.35 5.50 2.15
CA ALA A 191 -21.41 4.96 1.29
C ALA A 191 -21.40 3.43 1.25
N LEU A 192 -20.23 2.79 1.25
CA LEU A 192 -20.12 1.32 1.33
C LEU A 192 -20.79 0.76 2.60
N VAL A 193 -20.51 1.36 3.76
CA VAL A 193 -21.12 0.94 5.02
C VAL A 193 -22.65 1.08 4.96
N ALA A 194 -23.16 2.16 4.38
CA ALA A 194 -24.59 2.36 4.20
C ALA A 194 -25.21 1.32 3.26
N LEU A 195 -24.58 1.04 2.11
CA LEU A 195 -25.07 0.04 1.15
C LEU A 195 -25.14 -1.35 1.77
N TYR A 196 -24.13 -1.73 2.56
CA TYR A 196 -24.13 -3.03 3.26
C TYR A 196 -25.22 -3.12 4.31
N ALA A 197 -25.36 -2.07 5.14
CA ALA A 197 -26.39 -2.01 6.16
C ALA A 197 -27.82 -2.04 5.56
N LEU A 198 -27.97 -1.62 4.30
CA LEU A 198 -29.21 -1.69 3.54
C LEU A 198 -29.39 -3.01 2.78
N GLY A 199 -28.42 -3.93 2.83
CA GLY A 199 -28.46 -5.21 2.13
C GLY A 199 -28.31 -5.10 0.60
N LEU A 200 -27.68 -4.02 0.11
CA LEU A 200 -27.50 -3.75 -1.32
C LEU A 200 -26.16 -4.26 -1.87
N ILE A 201 -25.23 -4.58 -0.98
CA ILE A 201 -23.93 -5.19 -1.32
C ILE A 201 -23.57 -6.23 -0.26
N ASP A 202 -22.82 -7.24 -0.69
CA ASP A 202 -22.30 -8.28 0.20
C ASP A 202 -20.97 -7.89 0.83
N SER A 203 -20.56 -8.67 1.82
CA SER A 203 -19.25 -8.54 2.49
C SER A 203 -18.08 -8.71 1.51
N SER A 204 -18.25 -9.33 0.34
CA SER A 204 -17.20 -9.46 -0.68
C SER A 204 -16.69 -8.11 -1.21
N LYS A 205 -17.52 -7.06 -1.14
CA LYS A 205 -17.17 -5.69 -1.54
C LYS A 205 -16.60 -4.85 -0.38
N ILE A 206 -16.46 -5.45 0.81
CA ILE A 206 -16.11 -4.79 2.07
C ILE A 206 -14.97 -5.55 2.72
N LYS A 207 -13.90 -4.81 3.04
CA LYS A 207 -12.54 -5.35 3.13
C LYS A 207 -12.08 -5.67 1.72
N GLY A 208 -11.16 -4.85 1.22
CA GLY A 208 -10.57 -5.07 -0.11
C GLY A 208 -9.85 -6.40 -0.12
N ASN A 209 -10.59 -7.48 -0.40
CA ASN A 209 -10.07 -8.82 -0.52
C ASN A 209 -9.22 -8.81 -1.80
N THR A 210 -7.94 -8.49 -1.63
CA THR A 210 -6.95 -8.53 -2.70
C THR A 210 -6.73 -9.95 -3.20
N ALA A 211 -7.33 -10.97 -2.58
CA ALA A 211 -7.39 -12.34 -3.09
C ALA A 211 -8.08 -12.45 -4.47
N GLY A 212 -8.83 -11.42 -4.90
CA GLY A 212 -9.51 -11.40 -6.20
C GLY A 212 -8.88 -10.54 -7.29
N MET A 213 -7.68 -9.97 -7.11
CA MET A 213 -7.00 -9.32 -8.23
C MET A 213 -6.32 -10.39 -9.09
N PRO A 214 -6.70 -10.58 -10.36
CA PRO A 214 -5.80 -11.24 -11.30
C PRO A 214 -4.50 -10.45 -11.30
N PHE A 215 -3.38 -11.16 -11.13
CA PHE A 215 -2.10 -10.66 -11.57
C PHE A 215 -2.19 -10.58 -13.10
N GLU A 216 -2.39 -9.38 -13.63
CA GLU A 216 -1.99 -9.06 -15.01
C GLU A 216 -0.51 -8.71 -15.03
#